data_AF-A0A366C0Q0-F1
#
_entry.id   AF-A0A366C0Q0-F1
#
_cell.length_a   1.000
_cell.length_b   1.000
_cell.length_c   1.000
_cell.angle_alpha   90.00
_cell.angle_beta   90.00
_cell.angle_gamma   90.00
#
_symmetry.space_group_name_H-M   'P 1'
#
loop_
_entity.id
_entity.type
_entity.pdbx_description
1 polymer ?
#
loop_
_entity_poly.entity_id
_entity_poly.type
_entity_poly.pdbx_seq_one_letter_code
_entity_poly.pdbx_strand_id
1 'polypeptide(L)'
;MILRPILACLVLAALSGPASAACYADYKAKQDNPLKLHYGVIELPDAACGSRDAAAREIDRRIRRGGWQLLNVMSIFGAEGLGDRKASANGFFLKY
;
A
#
# COMPACT_ATOMS: atom_id res chain seq x y z
N MET A 1 35.36 29.37 -43.73
CA MET A 1 34.09 28.83 -44.25
C MET A 1 34.37 27.36 -44.55
N ILE A 2 33.88 26.36 -43.82
CA ILE A 2 32.50 26.09 -43.44
C ILE A 2 32.45 25.42 -42.06
N LEU A 3 31.33 25.69 -41.40
CA LEU A 3 30.94 25.49 -40.01
C LEU A 3 30.75 24.00 -39.64
N ARG A 4 31.13 23.63 -38.41
CA ARG A 4 30.77 22.37 -37.74
C ARG A 4 29.25 22.09 -37.84
N PRO A 5 28.83 20.83 -37.77
CA PRO A 5 28.09 20.46 -36.57
C PRO A 5 28.63 19.19 -35.94
N ILE A 6 29.00 19.34 -34.67
CA ILE A 6 29.26 18.28 -33.72
C ILE A 6 27.98 17.43 -33.63
N LEU A 7 28.08 16.16 -34.03
CA LEU A 7 27.02 15.18 -33.86
C LEU A 7 26.89 14.85 -32.37
N ALA A 8 26.21 15.71 -31.61
CA ALA A 8 25.87 15.47 -30.22
C ALA A 8 24.71 14.46 -30.18
N CYS A 9 25.03 13.17 -30.07
CA CYS A 9 24.06 12.15 -29.67
C CYS A 9 23.60 12.46 -28.25
N LEU A 10 22.45 13.11 -28.15
CA LEU A 10 21.73 13.38 -26.91
C LEU A 10 21.27 12.03 -26.33
N VAL A 11 21.98 11.53 -25.33
CA VAL A 11 21.55 10.37 -24.53
C VAL A 11 20.40 10.85 -23.64
N LEU A 12 19.16 10.69 -24.11
CA LEU A 12 17.98 10.71 -23.24
C LEU A 12 17.98 9.43 -22.41
N ALA A 13 18.69 9.44 -21.28
CA ALA A 13 18.46 8.47 -20.23
C ALA A 13 17.07 8.76 -19.66
N ALA A 14 16.05 8.02 -20.14
CA ALA A 14 14.75 8.01 -19.52
C ALA A 14 14.94 7.50 -18.08
N LEU A 15 14.82 8.39 -17.09
CA LEU A 15 14.60 7.99 -15.71
C LEU A 15 13.17 7.43 -15.64
N SER A 16 13.00 6.17 -16.05
CA SER A 16 11.83 5.38 -15.69
C SER A 16 11.93 5.07 -14.19
N GLY A 17 11.52 6.03 -13.37
CA GLY A 17 11.21 5.78 -11.97
C GLY A 17 10.12 4.72 -11.86
N PRO A 18 10.07 3.94 -10.77
CA PRO A 18 8.98 2.99 -10.56
C PRO A 18 7.67 3.76 -10.58
N ALA A 19 6.75 3.37 -11.47
CA ALA A 19 5.37 3.83 -11.41
C ALA A 19 4.79 3.30 -10.09
N SER A 20 4.72 4.14 -9.06
CA SER A 20 4.06 3.80 -7.80
C SER A 20 2.56 3.72 -8.08
N ALA A 21 2.08 2.51 -8.31
CA ALA A 21 0.65 2.22 -8.29
C ALA A 21 0.24 2.16 -6.82
N ALA A 22 -0.84 2.86 -6.46
CA ALA A 22 -1.35 2.85 -5.10
C ALA A 22 -1.61 1.40 -4.65
N CYS A 23 -1.01 1.03 -3.52
CA CYS A 23 -1.01 -0.33 -3.00
C CYS A 23 -1.85 -0.43 -1.74
N TYR A 24 -2.68 -1.46 -1.67
CA TYR A 24 -3.60 -1.66 -0.57
C TYR A 24 -3.47 -3.07 -0.03
N ALA A 25 -3.85 -3.22 1.23
CA ALA A 25 -4.05 -4.52 1.83
C ALA A 25 -5.36 -4.54 2.60
N ASP A 26 -5.96 -5.71 2.63
CA ASP A 26 -7.09 -6.00 3.50
C ASP A 26 -6.67 -6.96 4.60
N TYR A 27 -7.22 -6.74 5.78
CA TYR A 27 -6.77 -7.43 6.97
C TYR A 27 -7.93 -7.67 7.95
N LYS A 28 -7.68 -8.60 8.87
CA LYS A 28 -8.52 -8.83 10.05
C LYS A 28 -7.76 -8.43 11.28
N ALA A 29 -8.44 -7.78 12.22
CA ALA A 29 -7.84 -7.38 13.48
C ALA A 29 -8.83 -7.54 14.64
N LYS A 30 -8.28 -7.61 15.85
CA LYS A 30 -9.04 -7.74 17.09
C LYS A 30 -8.63 -6.73 18.15
N GLN A 31 -9.55 -6.42 19.05
CA GLN A 31 -9.29 -5.84 20.36
C GLN A 31 -9.69 -6.88 21.40
N ASP A 32 -8.94 -6.98 22.50
CA ASP A 32 -9.32 -7.81 23.64
C ASP A 32 -9.93 -6.93 24.75
N ASN A 33 -10.79 -7.51 25.58
CA ASN A 33 -11.36 -6.90 26.80
C ASN A 33 -12.02 -5.51 26.60
N PRO A 34 -13.20 -5.40 25.94
CA PRO A 34 -14.01 -6.49 25.39
C PRO A 34 -13.54 -6.95 24.02
N LEU A 35 -13.83 -8.22 23.66
CA LEU A 35 -13.49 -8.76 22.35
C LEU A 35 -14.25 -8.01 21.25
N LYS A 36 -13.52 -7.36 20.35
CA LYS A 36 -14.07 -6.78 19.11
C LYS A 36 -13.27 -7.28 17.93
N LEU A 37 -13.93 -7.45 16.80
CA LEU A 37 -13.32 -7.86 15.53
C LEU A 37 -13.67 -6.84 14.47
N HIS A 38 -12.76 -6.63 13.52
CA HIS A 38 -13.11 -5.95 12.29
C HIS A 38 -12.28 -6.43 11.10
N TYR A 39 -12.84 -6.17 9.93
CA TYR A 39 -12.14 -6.19 8.66
C TYR A 39 -11.78 -4.76 8.29
N GLY A 40 -10.57 -4.55 7.80
CA GLY A 40 -10.07 -3.22 7.42
C GLY A 40 -9.39 -3.26 6.07
N VAL A 41 -9.34 -2.10 5.43
CA VAL A 41 -8.55 -1.85 4.22
C VAL A 41 -7.62 -0.69 4.51
N ILE A 42 -6.38 -0.79 4.07
CA ILE A 42 -5.34 0.19 4.36
C ILE A 42 -4.44 0.37 3.15
N GLU A 43 -4.03 1.62 2.92
CA GLU A 43 -3.01 1.96 1.94
C GLU A 43 -1.62 1.69 2.52
N LEU A 44 -0.81 0.96 1.77
CA LEU A 44 0.55 0.60 2.12
C LEU A 44 1.54 1.48 1.35
N PRO A 45 2.64 1.90 2.00
CA PRO A 45 3.77 2.46 1.27
C PRO A 45 4.40 1.38 0.38
N ASP A 46 5.06 1.78 -0.70
CA ASP A 46 5.72 0.86 -1.64
C ASP A 46 6.59 -0.19 -0.95
N ALA A 47 7.34 0.22 0.08
CA ALA A 47 8.22 -0.66 0.86
C ALA A 47 7.48 -1.79 1.62
N ALA A 48 6.19 -1.62 1.90
CA ALA A 48 5.35 -2.62 2.56
C ALA A 48 4.46 -3.40 1.58
N CYS A 49 4.39 -2.99 0.31
CA CYS A 49 3.54 -3.63 -0.70
C CYS A 49 4.11 -4.96 -1.23
N GLY A 50 5.44 -5.12 -1.22
CA GLY A 50 6.10 -6.25 -1.89
C GLY A 50 5.98 -7.61 -1.17
N SER A 51 5.51 -7.66 0.08
CA SER A 51 5.33 -8.93 0.80
C SER A 51 4.29 -8.82 1.90
N ARG A 52 3.62 -9.94 2.19
CA ARG A 52 2.64 -10.04 3.29
C ARG A 52 3.26 -9.76 4.65
N ASP A 53 4.52 -10.13 4.86
CA ASP A 53 5.20 -9.86 6.13
C ASP A 53 5.55 -8.38 6.31
N ALA A 54 5.97 -7.69 5.24
CA ALA A 54 6.19 -6.24 5.29
C ALA A 54 4.88 -5.49 5.50
N ALA A 55 3.82 -5.89 4.79
CA ALA A 55 2.46 -5.39 5.01
C ALA A 55 2.03 -5.61 6.47
N ALA A 56 2.16 -6.84 6.99
CA ALA A 56 1.75 -7.16 8.35
C ALA A 56 2.45 -6.26 9.39
N ARG A 57 3.77 -6.08 9.28
CA ARG A 57 4.53 -5.20 10.18
C ARG A 57 4.03 -3.75 10.13
N GLU A 58 3.73 -3.25 8.93
CA GLU A 58 3.24 -1.88 8.77
C GLU A 58 1.82 -1.70 9.30
N ILE A 59 0.92 -2.62 8.97
CA ILE A 59 -0.48 -2.60 9.42
C ILE A 59 -0.54 -2.67 10.94
N ASP A 60 0.15 -3.64 11.53
CA ASP A 60 0.22 -3.84 12.98
C ASP A 60 0.75 -2.59 13.70
N ARG A 61 1.77 -1.91 13.16
CA ARG A 61 2.26 -0.62 13.69
C ARG A 61 1.18 0.46 13.71
N ARG A 62 0.40 0.59 12.63
CA ARG A 62 -0.59 1.66 12.48
C ARG A 62 -1.84 1.42 13.33
N ILE A 63 -2.39 0.21 13.29
CA ILE A 63 -3.67 -0.11 13.95
C ILE A 63 -3.53 -0.23 15.48
N ARG A 64 -2.33 -0.56 15.98
CA ARG A 64 -2.04 -0.60 17.44
C ARG A 64 -2.33 0.71 18.16
N ARG A 65 -2.16 1.86 17.50
CA ARG A 65 -2.53 3.17 18.07
C ARG A 65 -4.02 3.27 18.37
N GLY A 66 -4.84 2.50 17.65
CA GLY A 66 -6.27 2.34 17.91
C GLY A 66 -6.59 1.19 18.85
N GLY A 67 -5.61 0.57 19.51
CA GLY A 67 -5.79 -0.59 20.39
C GLY A 67 -5.99 -1.93 19.67
N TRP A 68 -5.88 -1.97 18.35
CA TRP A 68 -6.10 -3.19 17.57
C TRP A 68 -4.82 -4.03 17.46
N GLN A 69 -5.02 -5.35 17.44
CA GLN A 69 -4.01 -6.37 17.16
C GLN A 69 -4.30 -6.98 15.81
N LEU A 70 -3.29 -7.05 14.94
CA LEU A 70 -3.41 -7.68 13.63
C LEU A 70 -3.59 -9.20 13.81
N LEU A 71 -4.62 -9.77 13.18
CA LEU A 71 -4.82 -11.21 13.14
C LEU A 71 -4.22 -11.82 11.89
N ASN A 72 -4.54 -11.24 10.73
CA ASN A 72 -4.08 -11.76 9.45
C ASN A 72 -4.23 -10.71 8.33
N VAL A 73 -3.29 -10.72 7.39
CA VAL A 73 -3.38 -10.00 6.11
C VAL A 73 -4.06 -10.92 5.12
N MET A 74 -5.23 -10.54 4.60
CA MET A 74 -6.01 -11.36 3.67
C MET A 74 -5.40 -11.30 2.27
N SER A 75 -5.11 -10.11 1.77
CA SER A 75 -4.58 -9.88 0.42
C SER A 75 -3.80 -8.56 0.37
N ILE A 76 -2.95 -8.45 -0.66
CA ILE A 76 -2.36 -7.19 -1.12
C ILE A 76 -2.85 -7.01 -2.56
N PHE A 77 -3.31 -5.80 -2.91
CA PHE A 77 -4.01 -5.52 -4.17
C PHE A 77 -3.85 -4.05 -4.60
N GLY A 78 -4.16 -3.74 -5.86
CA GLY A 78 -4.11 -2.38 -6.41
C GLY A 78 -5.42 -1.61 -6.24
N ALA A 79 -5.46 -0.38 -6.75
CA ALA A 79 -6.64 0.50 -6.63
C ALA A 79 -7.93 -0.10 -7.19
N GLU A 80 -7.84 -0.99 -8.18
CA GLU A 80 -8.96 -1.70 -8.80
C GLU A 80 -9.76 -2.54 -7.79
N GLY A 81 -9.14 -3.05 -6.72
CA GLY A 81 -9.78 -3.91 -5.72
C GLY A 81 -10.44 -3.18 -4.56
N LEU A 82 -10.36 -1.84 -4.51
CA LEU A 82 -10.89 -1.05 -3.40
C LEU A 82 -12.41 -1.03 -3.32
N GLY A 83 -13.08 -0.90 -4.47
CA GLY A 83 -14.53 -0.77 -4.55
C GLY A 83 -15.25 -1.94 -3.88
N ASP A 84 -14.80 -3.16 -4.21
CA ASP A 84 -15.37 -4.42 -3.71
C ASP A 84 -15.28 -4.58 -2.20
N ARG A 85 -14.31 -3.90 -1.55
CA ARG A 85 -14.00 -4.07 -0.12
C ARG A 85 -14.57 -2.97 0.76
N LYS A 86 -15.01 -1.86 0.16
CA LYS A 86 -15.45 -0.66 0.88
C LYS A 86 -16.61 -0.96 1.84
N ALA A 87 -17.64 -1.66 1.35
CA ALA A 87 -18.79 -2.01 2.16
C ALA A 87 -18.43 -2.93 3.34
N SER A 88 -17.57 -3.93 3.09
CA SER A 88 -17.12 -4.87 4.12
C SER A 88 -16.25 -4.23 5.19
N ALA A 89 -15.41 -3.26 4.83
CA ALA A 89 -14.53 -2.56 5.77
C ALA A 89 -15.26 -1.48 6.58
N ASN A 90 -16.38 -0.94 6.06
CA ASN A 90 -17.22 0.05 6.74
C ASN A 90 -16.38 1.17 7.38
N GLY A 91 -16.46 1.36 8.71
CA GLY A 91 -15.71 2.39 9.43
C GLY A 91 -14.20 2.18 9.52
N PHE A 92 -13.65 1.13 8.90
CA PHE A 92 -12.23 0.80 8.86
C PHE A 92 -11.67 0.77 7.42
N PHE A 93 -12.42 1.28 6.46
CA PHE A 93 -11.94 1.51 5.11
C PHE A 93 -11.00 2.72 5.08
N LEU A 94 -9.72 2.49 4.80
CA LEU A 94 -8.66 3.51 4.71
C LEU A 94 -8.54 4.42 5.95
N LYS A 95 -8.93 3.90 7.12
CA LYS A 95 -8.94 4.67 8.37
C LYS A 95 -7.58 4.77 9.04
N TYR A 96 -6.78 3.71 8.94
CA TYR A 96 -5.50 3.55 9.63
C TYR A 96 -4.35 3.66 8.64
#